data_AF-A0A0S8HS96-F1
#
_entry.id   AF-A0A0S8HS96-F1
#
_cell.length_a   1.000
_cell.length_b   1.000
_cell.length_c   1.000
_cell.angle_alpha   90.00
_cell.angle_beta   90.00
_cell.angle_gamma   90.00
#
_symmetry.space_group_name_H-M   'P 1'
#
loop_
_entity.id
_entity.type
_entity.pdbx_description
1 polymer ?
#
loop_
_entity_poly.entity_id
_entity_poly.type
_entity_poly.pdbx_seq_one_letter_code
_entity_poly.pdbx_strand_id
1 'polypeptide(L)'
;DGSGNPKQIIGRQGFGPGEFGSWIIPYITETGFITGIIPESGGSSYNLFSPDYKFIERKNMQFSELDKQWKKEHGLSTVLYDGVYSYSQEERLICSKALGKPEGKSEKWYYVIAYQNKGDTKVISVQEDPLNTSPSIKEDGVFLFHLLPDRKFVYTNSHINRSFKDGNWYYSLFVYDLKTHEQKEIKRFYNPVSIPDSVIYRTTEYPENLPEYFLESLKKEERTRREKLEAIKVYAPLHHIITDGTLIFALTWEYDKEKGCIVEIIDSITGKYLRSAYFPFIPDFLKNGYAYRLKTGSDIFPEVEKYKVNPAVYSK
;
A
#
# COMPACT_ATOMS: atom_id res chain seq x y z
N ASP A 1 -13.13 -14.70 -17.85
CA ASP A 1 -12.62 -14.84 -19.23
C ASP A 1 -12.80 -13.48 -19.90
N GLY A 2 -12.71 -13.39 -21.24
CA GLY A 2 -12.99 -12.13 -21.95
C GLY A 2 -14.42 -11.60 -21.77
N SER A 3 -15.34 -12.44 -21.29
CA SER A 3 -16.76 -12.15 -21.05
C SER A 3 -17.06 -11.86 -19.58
N GLY A 4 -16.05 -11.77 -18.71
CA GLY A 4 -16.23 -11.50 -17.28
C GLY A 4 -16.57 -12.72 -16.42
N ASN A 5 -16.62 -13.95 -16.99
CA ASN A 5 -16.86 -15.15 -16.18
C ASN A 5 -15.63 -15.50 -15.32
N PRO A 6 -15.78 -16.13 -14.15
CA PRO A 6 -14.65 -16.69 -13.42
C PRO A 6 -13.85 -17.65 -14.32
N LYS A 7 -12.53 -17.45 -14.44
CA LYS A 7 -11.67 -18.36 -15.21
C LYS A 7 -11.39 -19.66 -14.45
N GLN A 8 -11.11 -19.52 -13.15
CA GLN A 8 -10.71 -20.60 -12.28
C GLN A 8 -10.88 -20.18 -10.82
N ILE A 9 -11.19 -21.15 -9.96
CA ILE A 9 -11.12 -21.02 -8.51
C ILE A 9 -9.77 -21.61 -8.06
N ILE A 10 -9.02 -20.86 -7.25
CA ILE A 10 -7.69 -21.25 -6.76
C ILE A 10 -7.77 -21.44 -5.25
N GLY A 11 -7.42 -22.63 -4.80
CA GLY A 11 -7.60 -23.05 -3.41
C GLY A 11 -9.07 -23.19 -3.01
N ARG A 12 -9.29 -23.41 -1.72
CA ARG A 12 -10.63 -23.53 -1.11
C ARG A 12 -10.56 -23.28 0.39
N GLN A 13 -11.71 -23.18 1.04
CA GLN A 13 -11.76 -23.09 2.50
C GLN A 13 -11.16 -24.36 3.13
N GLY A 14 -10.29 -24.19 4.12
CA GLY A 14 -9.66 -25.29 4.85
C GLY A 14 -8.27 -24.95 5.37
N PHE A 15 -7.60 -25.92 5.98
CA PHE A 15 -6.27 -25.73 6.59
C PHE A 15 -5.18 -26.58 5.94
N GLY A 16 -5.53 -27.38 4.93
CA GLY A 16 -4.59 -28.20 4.17
C GLY A 16 -3.69 -27.38 3.23
N PRO A 17 -2.77 -28.05 2.52
CA PRO A 17 -1.94 -27.41 1.50
C PRO A 17 -2.78 -26.76 0.41
N GLY A 18 -2.57 -25.47 0.14
CA GLY A 18 -3.32 -24.70 -0.85
C GLY A 18 -4.73 -24.29 -0.41
N GLU A 19 -5.11 -24.53 0.84
CA GLU A 19 -6.39 -24.12 1.42
C GLU A 19 -6.23 -22.88 2.31
N PHE A 20 -7.35 -22.22 2.59
CA PHE A 20 -7.41 -20.96 3.33
C PHE A 20 -8.44 -21.05 4.47
N GLY A 21 -8.00 -20.88 5.71
CA GLY A 21 -8.87 -20.99 6.89
C GLY A 21 -9.67 -19.72 7.19
N SER A 22 -9.27 -18.60 6.59
CA SER A 22 -9.81 -17.26 6.84
C SER A 22 -9.74 -16.41 5.56
N TRP A 23 -10.09 -15.12 5.68
CA TRP A 23 -9.93 -14.15 4.62
C TRP A 23 -8.47 -14.07 4.15
N ILE A 24 -8.29 -14.01 2.83
CA ILE A 24 -6.97 -13.93 2.20
C ILE A 24 -6.78 -12.58 1.53
N ILE A 25 -5.51 -12.17 1.44
CA ILE A 25 -5.12 -11.06 0.57
C ILE A 25 -4.31 -11.65 -0.59
N PRO A 26 -4.90 -11.78 -1.80
CA PRO A 26 -4.22 -12.37 -2.94
C PRO A 26 -3.29 -11.34 -3.61
N TYR A 27 -2.12 -11.81 -4.02
CA TYR A 27 -1.13 -11.06 -4.78
C TYR A 27 -0.78 -11.82 -6.05
N ILE A 28 -0.67 -11.10 -7.17
CA ILE A 28 -0.28 -11.66 -8.46
C ILE A 28 0.80 -10.77 -9.08
N THR A 29 1.83 -11.40 -9.64
CA THR A 29 2.91 -10.71 -10.36
C THR A 29 2.76 -10.91 -11.87
N GLU A 30 3.58 -10.21 -12.65
CA GLU A 30 3.59 -10.33 -14.11
C GLU A 30 4.00 -11.72 -14.63
N THR A 31 4.69 -12.53 -13.81
CA THR A 31 5.05 -13.90 -14.19
C THR A 31 3.89 -14.88 -13.99
N GLY A 32 2.76 -14.41 -13.43
CA GLY A 32 1.55 -15.20 -13.21
C GLY A 32 1.54 -16.02 -11.92
N PHE A 33 2.61 -15.96 -11.12
CA PHE A 33 2.60 -16.58 -9.79
C PHE A 33 1.64 -15.85 -8.88
N ILE A 34 0.93 -16.62 -8.05
CA ILE A 34 -0.09 -16.12 -7.15
C ILE A 34 0.28 -16.48 -5.73
N THR A 35 0.25 -15.50 -4.85
CA THR A 35 0.49 -15.67 -3.42
C THR A 35 -0.75 -15.28 -2.65
N GLY A 36 -1.25 -16.15 -1.78
CA GLY A 36 -2.31 -15.81 -0.83
C GLY A 36 -1.73 -15.68 0.56
N ILE A 37 -1.72 -14.48 1.14
CA ILE A 37 -1.31 -14.29 2.54
C ILE A 37 -2.44 -14.72 3.47
N ILE A 38 -2.09 -15.49 4.48
CA ILE A 38 -2.97 -16.00 5.52
C ILE A 38 -2.54 -15.33 6.83
N PRO A 39 -3.38 -14.43 7.39
CA PRO A 39 -3.17 -13.92 8.74
C PRO A 39 -3.37 -15.08 9.74
N GLU A 40 -2.36 -15.35 10.56
CA GLU A 40 -2.39 -16.41 11.58
C GLU A 40 -2.14 -15.81 12.97
N SER A 41 -2.68 -16.44 14.02
CA SER A 41 -2.37 -16.07 15.39
C SER A 41 -0.89 -16.32 15.68
N GLY A 42 -0.09 -15.26 15.69
CA GLY A 42 1.36 -15.33 15.88
C GLY A 42 2.17 -14.83 14.68
N GLY A 43 1.60 -14.72 13.48
CA GLY A 43 2.34 -14.25 12.31
C GLY A 43 1.57 -14.36 11.01
N SER A 44 2.29 -14.45 9.89
CA SER A 44 1.68 -14.64 8.57
C SER A 44 2.30 -15.85 7.90
N SER A 45 1.46 -16.69 7.30
CA SER A 45 1.89 -17.68 6.33
C SER A 45 1.42 -17.26 4.93
N TYR A 46 1.96 -17.89 3.89
CA TYR A 46 1.39 -17.75 2.56
C TYR A 46 1.32 -19.10 1.85
N ASN A 47 0.33 -19.22 0.96
CA ASN A 47 0.30 -20.25 -0.08
C ASN A 47 0.83 -19.66 -1.38
N LEU A 48 1.70 -20.40 -2.08
CA LEU A 48 2.21 -20.06 -3.41
C LEU A 48 1.60 -20.99 -4.46
N PHE A 49 1.12 -20.40 -5.55
CA PHE A 49 0.62 -21.11 -6.72
C PHE A 49 1.40 -20.69 -7.96
N SER A 50 1.63 -21.66 -8.83
CA SER A 50 2.26 -21.46 -10.13
C SER A 50 1.34 -20.72 -11.11
N PRO A 51 1.86 -20.27 -12.26
CA PRO A 51 1.04 -19.63 -13.30
C PRO A 51 -0.04 -20.52 -13.91
N ASP A 52 0.11 -21.84 -13.82
CA ASP A 52 -0.92 -22.85 -14.18
C ASP A 52 -1.81 -23.24 -12.98
N TYR A 53 -1.83 -22.40 -11.94
CA TYR A 53 -2.70 -22.49 -10.76
C TYR A 53 -2.49 -23.71 -9.87
N LYS A 54 -1.36 -24.40 -10.00
CA LYS A 54 -1.01 -25.52 -9.12
C LYS A 54 -0.40 -25.01 -7.83
N PHE A 55 -0.80 -25.62 -6.73
CA PHE A 55 -0.17 -25.36 -5.44
C PHE A 55 1.30 -25.78 -5.48
N ILE A 56 2.19 -24.91 -5.00
CA ILE A 56 3.63 -25.16 -4.90
C ILE A 56 4.01 -25.39 -3.45
N GLU A 57 3.80 -24.39 -2.60
CA GLU A 57 4.24 -24.42 -1.20
C GLU A 57 3.33 -23.62 -0.29
N ARG A 58 3.37 -23.98 1.00
CA ARG A 58 2.88 -23.15 2.09
C ARG A 58 4.06 -22.85 3.00
N LYS A 59 4.33 -21.57 3.26
CA LYS A 59 5.46 -21.16 4.10
C LYS A 59 5.00 -20.24 5.22
N ASN A 60 5.37 -20.60 6.45
CA ASN A 60 5.23 -19.71 7.61
C ASN A 60 6.42 -18.74 7.63
N MET A 61 6.14 -17.44 7.59
CA MET A 61 7.18 -16.44 7.48
C MET A 61 7.78 -16.03 8.83
N GLN A 62 7.02 -16.15 9.91
CA GLN A 62 7.47 -15.84 11.27
C GLN A 62 8.68 -16.67 11.71
N PHE A 63 8.81 -17.90 11.22
CA PHE A 63 9.91 -18.81 11.57
C PHE A 63 10.96 -18.95 10.45
N SER A 64 10.87 -18.11 9.43
CA SER A 64 11.81 -18.13 8.32
C SER A 64 13.19 -17.58 8.72
N GLU A 65 14.24 -18.01 8.03
CA GLU A 65 15.58 -17.41 8.19
C GLU A 65 15.57 -15.90 7.90
N LEU A 66 14.65 -15.45 7.06
CA LEU A 66 14.41 -14.04 6.78
C LEU A 66 13.98 -13.27 8.04
N ASP A 67 12.97 -13.76 8.76
CA ASP A 67 12.49 -13.14 10.00
C ASP A 67 13.62 -13.07 11.03
N LYS A 68 14.36 -14.17 11.21
CA LYS A 68 15.52 -14.22 12.12
C LYS A 68 16.60 -13.21 11.73
N GLN A 69 16.93 -13.12 10.46
CA GLN A 69 17.90 -12.16 9.93
C GLN A 69 17.45 -10.73 10.19
N TRP A 70 16.21 -10.38 9.87
CA TRP A 70 15.66 -9.04 10.06
C TRP A 70 15.63 -8.60 11.53
N LYS A 71 15.21 -9.50 12.43
CA LYS A 71 15.22 -9.22 13.87
C LYS A 71 16.64 -8.95 14.37
N LYS A 72 17.61 -9.72 13.90
CA LYS A 72 19.02 -9.60 14.30
C LYS A 72 19.71 -8.36 13.72
N GLU A 73 19.59 -8.13 12.40
CA GLU A 73 20.34 -7.09 11.69
C GLU A 73 19.73 -5.69 11.83
N HIS A 74 18.42 -5.60 12.02
CA HIS A 74 17.70 -4.32 12.03
C HIS A 74 17.02 -3.99 13.37
N GLY A 75 17.22 -4.82 14.40
CA GLY A 75 16.64 -4.59 15.73
C GLY A 75 15.11 -4.60 15.72
N LEU A 76 14.51 -5.41 14.85
CA LEU A 76 13.07 -5.60 14.74
C LEU A 76 12.63 -6.66 15.78
N SER A 77 11.46 -6.47 16.38
CA SER A 77 10.88 -7.36 17.40
C SER A 77 9.72 -8.18 16.83
N THR A 78 8.85 -7.56 16.04
CA THR A 78 7.68 -8.19 15.41
C THR A 78 7.65 -7.85 13.93
N VAL A 79 7.37 -8.81 13.05
CA VAL A 79 7.22 -8.59 11.60
C VAL A 79 5.86 -9.12 11.16
N LEU A 80 5.06 -8.23 10.57
CA LEU A 80 3.77 -8.49 9.96
C LEU A 80 3.94 -8.40 8.44
N TYR A 81 3.64 -9.48 7.72
CA TYR A 81 3.84 -9.53 6.29
C TYR A 81 2.58 -9.01 5.58
N ASP A 82 2.67 -7.79 5.08
CA ASP A 82 1.55 -7.14 4.38
C ASP A 82 1.40 -7.68 2.96
N GLY A 83 2.52 -7.94 2.25
CA GLY A 83 2.51 -8.39 0.85
C GLY A 83 3.70 -9.28 0.49
N VAL A 84 3.45 -10.35 -0.28
CA VAL A 84 4.47 -11.27 -0.78
C VAL A 84 4.21 -11.50 -2.26
N TYR A 85 5.04 -10.90 -3.10
CA TYR A 85 4.92 -10.88 -4.55
C TYR A 85 5.96 -11.82 -5.15
N SER A 86 5.55 -13.04 -5.48
CA SER A 86 6.45 -14.08 -5.99
C SER A 86 6.61 -13.97 -7.50
N TYR A 87 7.85 -14.04 -7.99
CA TYR A 87 8.18 -14.08 -9.42
C TYR A 87 8.55 -15.50 -9.87
N SER A 88 9.02 -16.34 -8.94
CA SER A 88 9.26 -17.78 -9.10
C SER A 88 9.04 -18.50 -7.76
N GLN A 89 9.44 -19.77 -7.64
CA GLN A 89 9.47 -20.46 -6.35
C GLN A 89 10.50 -19.85 -5.40
N GLU A 90 11.63 -19.35 -5.90
CA GLU A 90 12.75 -18.86 -5.10
C GLU A 90 12.90 -17.34 -5.08
N GLU A 91 12.15 -16.63 -5.92
CA GLU A 91 12.25 -15.18 -6.10
C GLU A 91 10.97 -14.48 -5.68
N ARG A 92 11.09 -13.50 -4.78
CA ARG A 92 9.94 -12.76 -4.24
C ARG A 92 10.32 -11.39 -3.71
N LEU A 93 9.40 -10.45 -3.87
CA LEU A 93 9.41 -9.13 -3.24
C LEU A 93 8.46 -9.16 -2.04
N ILE A 94 8.93 -8.69 -0.89
CA ILE A 94 8.22 -8.77 0.38
C ILE A 94 8.03 -7.36 0.91
N CYS A 95 6.78 -7.02 1.25
CA CYS A 95 6.39 -5.81 1.95
C CYS A 95 5.89 -6.20 3.33
N SER A 96 6.36 -5.51 4.36
CA SER A 96 6.03 -5.84 5.74
C SER A 96 5.95 -4.60 6.61
N LYS A 97 5.17 -4.68 7.68
CA LYS A 97 5.25 -3.79 8.83
C LYS A 97 6.05 -4.47 9.92
N ALA A 98 7.03 -3.80 10.49
CA ALA A 98 7.83 -4.35 11.56
C ALA A 98 7.89 -3.39 12.74
N LEU A 99 7.64 -3.90 13.94
CA LEU A 99 7.89 -3.20 15.19
C LEU A 99 9.38 -3.34 15.50
N GLY A 100 10.04 -2.26 15.90
CA GLY A 100 11.47 -2.31 16.21
C GLY A 100 11.98 -1.10 16.97
N LYS A 101 13.23 -1.22 17.41
CA LYS A 101 13.99 -0.15 18.07
C LYS A 101 15.32 0.05 17.35
N PRO A 102 15.32 0.46 16.07
CA PRO A 102 16.58 0.76 15.40
C PRO A 102 17.33 1.81 16.22
N GLU A 103 18.59 1.51 16.55
CA GLU A 103 19.49 2.40 17.30
C GLU A 103 19.09 2.69 18.76
N GLY A 104 18.29 1.83 19.40
CA GLY A 104 17.97 1.97 20.84
C GLY A 104 16.95 3.06 21.17
N LYS A 105 16.24 3.58 20.15
CA LYS A 105 15.13 4.53 20.31
C LYS A 105 13.87 3.85 20.89
N SER A 106 12.83 4.64 21.14
CA SER A 106 11.50 4.12 21.48
C SER A 106 11.03 3.13 20.41
N GLU A 107 10.24 2.14 20.82
CA GLU A 107 9.68 1.17 19.88
C GLU A 107 8.73 1.86 18.89
N LYS A 108 8.92 1.57 17.60
CA LYS A 108 8.15 2.15 16.49
C LYS A 108 7.91 1.09 15.42
N TRP A 109 6.82 1.24 14.69
CA TRP A 109 6.54 0.51 13.46
C TRP A 109 7.29 1.09 12.28
N TYR A 110 7.71 0.21 11.37
CA TYR A 110 8.43 0.51 10.16
C TYR A 110 7.82 -0.26 9.00
N TYR A 111 7.73 0.36 7.84
CA TYR A 111 7.55 -0.38 6.59
C TYR A 111 8.91 -0.88 6.11
N VAL A 112 8.96 -2.16 5.79
CA VAL A 112 10.14 -2.84 5.27
C VAL A 112 9.79 -3.40 3.89
N ILE A 113 10.61 -3.04 2.90
CA ILE A 113 10.61 -3.67 1.58
C ILE A 113 11.89 -4.49 1.46
N ALA A 114 11.76 -5.74 1.07
CA ALA A 114 12.89 -6.61 0.84
C ALA A 114 12.69 -7.51 -0.37
N TYR A 115 13.80 -7.90 -0.98
CA TYR A 115 13.84 -8.82 -2.08
C TYR A 115 14.59 -10.07 -1.67
N GLN A 116 14.01 -11.23 -1.98
CA GLN A 116 14.59 -12.54 -1.73
C GLN A 116 14.73 -13.29 -3.06
N ASN A 117 15.90 -13.88 -3.31
CA ASN A 117 16.18 -14.68 -4.49
C ASN A 117 17.15 -15.82 -4.15
N LYS A 118 16.77 -17.09 -4.38
CA LYS A 118 17.60 -18.28 -4.12
C LYS A 118 18.22 -18.35 -2.71
N GLY A 119 17.50 -17.83 -1.72
CA GLY A 119 17.94 -17.81 -0.32
C GLY A 119 18.64 -16.51 0.09
N ASP A 120 19.21 -15.76 -0.86
CA ASP A 120 19.75 -14.44 -0.59
C ASP A 120 18.62 -13.44 -0.33
N THR A 121 18.82 -12.57 0.65
CA THR A 121 17.88 -11.52 1.00
C THR A 121 18.58 -10.17 1.02
N LYS A 122 17.95 -9.19 0.38
CA LYS A 122 18.34 -7.79 0.42
C LYS A 122 17.19 -6.92 0.92
N VAL A 123 17.42 -6.17 1.99
CA VAL A 123 16.50 -5.10 2.40
C VAL A 123 16.69 -3.91 1.46
N ILE A 124 15.61 -3.46 0.83
CA ILE A 124 15.62 -2.36 -0.12
C ILE A 124 15.30 -1.04 0.59
N SER A 125 14.32 -1.05 1.49
CA SER A 125 13.90 0.15 2.21
C SER A 125 13.37 -0.19 3.59
N VAL A 126 13.73 0.63 4.57
CA VAL A 126 13.14 0.65 5.92
C VAL A 126 12.70 2.09 6.19
N GLN A 127 11.42 2.32 6.39
CA GLN A 127 10.86 3.66 6.62
C GLN A 127 9.93 3.63 7.82
N GLU A 128 10.05 4.63 8.70
CA GLU A 128 9.16 4.76 9.85
C GLU A 128 7.69 4.84 9.39
N ASP A 129 6.78 4.07 10.01
CA ASP A 129 5.35 4.17 9.74
C ASP A 129 4.84 5.52 10.29
N PRO A 130 4.32 6.42 9.44
CA PRO A 130 3.78 7.70 9.92
C PRO A 130 2.60 7.51 10.88
N LEU A 131 1.94 6.34 10.83
CA LEU A 131 0.83 5.97 11.71
C LEU A 131 1.29 5.43 13.07
N ASN A 132 2.55 5.61 13.44
CA ASN A 132 3.13 5.20 14.73
C ASN A 132 2.51 5.85 15.97
N THR A 133 1.66 6.84 15.77
CA THR A 133 1.02 7.54 16.87
C THR A 133 -0.43 7.10 16.95
N SER A 134 -0.92 6.77 18.15
CA SER A 134 -2.36 6.62 18.36
C SER A 134 -2.98 8.00 18.59
N PRO A 135 -4.08 8.37 17.91
CA PRO A 135 -4.70 7.66 16.79
C PRO A 135 -3.93 7.84 15.48
N SER A 136 -4.09 6.89 14.55
CA SER A 136 -3.49 6.92 13.22
C SER A 136 -4.11 8.04 12.37
N ILE A 137 -3.28 8.94 11.82
CA ILE A 137 -3.73 10.08 11.01
C ILE A 137 -3.25 9.90 9.57
N LYS A 138 -4.16 9.48 8.70
CA LYS A 138 -3.84 9.26 7.27
C LYS A 138 -3.52 10.56 6.55
N GLU A 139 -4.05 11.68 7.06
CA GLU A 139 -3.84 13.02 6.55
C GLU A 139 -2.36 13.45 6.62
N ASP A 140 -1.60 12.95 7.59
CA ASP A 140 -0.17 13.24 7.72
C ASP A 140 0.70 12.39 6.78
N GLY A 141 0.10 11.39 6.13
CA GLY A 141 0.74 10.57 5.12
C GLY A 141 0.68 9.09 5.44
N VAL A 142 1.02 8.30 4.42
CA VAL A 142 1.00 6.85 4.46
C VAL A 142 2.15 6.30 3.62
N PHE A 143 2.54 5.07 3.87
CA PHE A 143 3.39 4.34 2.96
C PHE A 143 2.57 3.81 1.79
N LEU A 144 3.02 4.12 0.59
CA LEU A 144 2.38 3.83 -0.68
C LEU A 144 3.32 2.96 -1.50
N PHE A 145 2.82 1.86 -2.05
CA PHE A 145 3.58 0.89 -2.81
C PHE A 145 2.72 0.32 -3.94
N HIS A 146 3.33 0.11 -5.11
CA HIS A 146 2.66 -0.60 -6.19
C HIS A 146 3.67 -1.24 -7.17
N LEU A 147 3.33 -2.41 -7.72
CA LEU A 147 4.14 -3.09 -8.74
C LEU A 147 4.14 -2.33 -10.08
N LEU A 148 5.24 -2.42 -10.82
CA LEU A 148 5.39 -1.99 -12.20
C LEU A 148 5.83 -3.20 -13.06
N PRO A 149 5.63 -3.15 -14.39
CA PRO A 149 6.16 -4.18 -15.29
C PRO A 149 7.68 -4.31 -15.21
N ASP A 150 8.19 -5.41 -15.73
CA ASP A 150 9.61 -5.74 -15.84
C ASP A 150 10.31 -5.81 -14.49
N ARG A 151 9.67 -6.44 -13.49
CA ARG A 151 10.18 -6.63 -12.13
C ARG A 151 10.57 -5.33 -11.45
N LYS A 152 9.77 -4.30 -11.64
CA LYS A 152 9.92 -3.00 -11.00
C LYS A 152 8.82 -2.77 -9.98
N PHE A 153 9.03 -1.82 -9.10
CA PHE A 153 7.98 -1.30 -8.25
C PHE A 153 8.22 0.17 -7.96
N VAL A 154 7.15 0.87 -7.61
CA VAL A 154 7.19 2.24 -7.13
C VAL A 154 6.75 2.28 -5.67
N TYR A 155 7.40 3.11 -4.88
CA TYR A 155 6.96 3.36 -3.51
C TYR A 155 7.27 4.79 -3.06
N THR A 156 6.59 5.20 -1.99
CA THR A 156 6.91 6.41 -1.23
C THR A 156 6.28 6.35 0.15
N ASN A 157 6.90 6.95 1.15
CA ASN A 157 6.22 7.36 2.36
C ASN A 157 5.84 8.84 2.19
N SER A 158 4.56 9.14 2.00
CA SER A 158 4.14 10.50 1.64
C SER A 158 4.37 11.52 2.76
N HIS A 159 4.53 11.07 4.00
CA HIS A 159 4.91 11.91 5.13
C HIS A 159 6.40 12.29 5.08
N ILE A 160 7.27 11.28 4.92
CA ILE A 160 8.74 11.43 5.04
C ILE A 160 9.34 12.00 3.76
N ASN A 161 8.86 11.56 2.60
CA ASN A 161 9.45 11.86 1.30
C ASN A 161 8.86 13.14 0.70
N ARG A 162 8.67 14.16 1.54
CA ARG A 162 8.34 15.54 1.14
C ARG A 162 9.47 16.48 1.55
N SER A 163 9.71 17.51 0.76
CA SER A 163 10.75 18.51 1.05
C SER A 163 10.28 19.89 0.64
N PHE A 164 10.81 20.91 1.31
CA PHE A 164 10.62 22.31 0.96
C PHE A 164 11.96 22.89 0.51
N LYS A 165 12.03 23.37 -0.73
CA LYS A 165 13.25 23.89 -1.33
C LYS A 165 12.92 25.07 -2.24
N ASP A 166 13.68 26.16 -2.13
CA ASP A 166 13.55 27.35 -2.96
C ASP A 166 12.11 27.89 -3.02
N GLY A 167 11.43 27.92 -1.85
CA GLY A 167 10.04 28.38 -1.74
C GLY A 167 8.97 27.41 -2.23
N ASN A 168 9.37 26.20 -2.67
CA ASN A 168 8.48 25.24 -3.32
C ASN A 168 8.46 23.90 -2.55
N TRP A 169 7.29 23.27 -2.52
CA TRP A 169 7.12 21.94 -1.94
C TRP A 169 7.26 20.85 -2.99
N TYR A 170 7.94 19.77 -2.62
CA TYR A 170 8.18 18.62 -3.48
C TYR A 170 7.84 17.32 -2.76
N TYR A 171 7.37 16.33 -3.51
CA TYR A 171 7.33 14.95 -3.07
C TYR A 171 8.23 14.07 -3.96
N SER A 172 8.67 12.95 -3.40
CA SER A 172 9.51 11.98 -4.10
C SER A 172 8.81 10.64 -4.23
N LEU A 173 8.88 10.04 -5.42
CA LEU A 173 8.58 8.64 -5.68
C LEU A 173 9.89 7.90 -5.97
N PHE A 174 10.01 6.67 -5.49
CA PHE A 174 11.17 5.81 -5.75
C PHE A 174 10.75 4.64 -6.62
N VAL A 175 11.36 4.53 -7.80
CA VAL A 175 11.21 3.39 -8.70
C VAL A 175 12.43 2.49 -8.54
N TYR A 176 12.22 1.24 -8.17
CA TYR A 176 13.29 0.26 -7.97
C TYR A 176 13.17 -0.88 -8.98
N ASP A 177 14.29 -1.26 -9.59
CA ASP A 177 14.38 -2.39 -10.52
C ASP A 177 15.02 -3.59 -9.82
N LEU A 178 14.30 -4.71 -9.74
CA LEU A 178 14.79 -5.93 -9.07
C LEU A 178 15.88 -6.66 -9.87
N LYS A 179 15.98 -6.43 -11.18
CA LYS A 179 16.99 -7.06 -12.04
C LYS A 179 18.32 -6.32 -11.95
N THR A 180 18.29 -4.99 -11.99
CA THR A 180 19.51 -4.17 -11.96
C THR A 180 19.89 -3.69 -10.57
N HIS A 181 18.97 -3.78 -9.60
CA HIS A 181 19.09 -3.20 -8.26
C HIS A 181 19.25 -1.69 -8.22
N GLU A 182 18.97 -1.01 -9.33
CA GLU A 182 19.02 0.44 -9.44
C GLU A 182 17.75 1.06 -8.87
N GLN A 183 17.93 2.21 -8.22
CA GLN A 183 16.84 3.03 -7.72
C GLN A 183 16.88 4.39 -8.39
N LYS A 184 15.72 4.81 -8.91
CA LYS A 184 15.50 6.13 -9.49
C LYS A 184 14.52 6.91 -8.63
N GLU A 185 14.89 8.13 -8.29
CA GLU A 185 14.00 9.09 -7.63
C GLU A 185 13.29 9.97 -8.67
N ILE A 186 11.98 10.12 -8.53
CA ILE A 186 11.16 11.06 -9.30
C ILE A 186 10.69 12.13 -8.33
N LYS A 187 11.21 13.36 -8.50
CA LYS A 187 10.81 14.53 -7.71
C LYS A 187 9.74 15.33 -8.44
N ARG A 188 8.67 15.68 -7.74
CA ARG A 188 7.55 16.45 -8.28
C ARG A 188 7.18 17.58 -7.35
N PHE A 189 7.01 18.76 -7.94
CA PHE A 189 6.40 19.89 -7.26
C PHE A 189 4.95 19.57 -6.93
N TYR A 190 4.45 20.04 -5.80
CA TYR A 190 3.03 20.02 -5.49
C TYR A 190 2.63 21.27 -4.71
N ASN A 191 1.35 21.64 -4.81
CA ASN A 191 0.76 22.67 -3.97
C ASN A 191 0.23 22.01 -2.68
N PRO A 192 0.72 22.38 -1.49
CA PRO A 192 0.15 21.85 -0.25
C PRO A 192 -1.32 22.20 -0.12
N VAL A 193 -2.12 21.21 0.25
CA VAL A 193 -3.55 21.36 0.47
C VAL A 193 -3.79 21.50 1.97
N SER A 194 -4.43 22.59 2.39
CA SER A 194 -4.81 22.78 3.79
C SER A 194 -5.86 21.76 4.22
N ILE A 195 -5.72 21.25 5.44
CA ILE A 195 -6.72 20.39 6.05
C ILE A 195 -7.88 21.29 6.50
N PRO A 196 -9.11 21.07 6.00
CA PRO A 196 -10.24 21.92 6.36
C PRO A 196 -10.68 21.67 7.81
N ASP A 197 -11.26 22.69 8.44
CA ASP A 197 -11.83 22.62 9.79
C ASP A 197 -12.83 21.47 9.95
N SER A 198 -13.60 21.16 8.91
CA SER A 198 -14.54 20.03 8.91
C SER A 198 -13.86 18.67 9.08
N VAL A 199 -12.58 18.54 8.74
CA VAL A 199 -11.77 17.33 8.95
C VAL A 199 -11.06 17.40 10.30
N ILE A 200 -10.54 18.56 10.70
CA ILE A 200 -9.87 18.76 12.00
C ILE A 200 -10.85 18.53 13.17
N TYR A 201 -12.02 19.16 13.09
CA TYR A 201 -13.04 19.16 14.14
C TYR A 201 -14.16 18.14 13.91
N ARG A 202 -13.93 17.15 13.02
CA ARG A 202 -14.88 16.05 12.83
C ARG A 202 -15.08 15.30 14.15
N THR A 203 -16.30 15.30 14.64
CA THR A 203 -16.76 14.52 15.79
C THR A 203 -17.25 13.15 15.34
N THR A 204 -17.05 12.14 16.18
CA THR A 204 -17.60 10.80 15.94
C THR A 204 -18.89 10.66 16.74
N GLU A 205 -19.98 10.23 16.09
CA GLU A 205 -21.20 9.85 16.81
C GLU A 205 -20.97 8.50 17.48
N TYR A 206 -21.17 8.46 18.80
CA TYR A 206 -20.95 7.27 19.60
C TYR A 206 -22.30 6.56 19.86
N PRO A 207 -22.37 5.23 19.73
CA PRO A 207 -23.54 4.47 20.18
C PRO A 207 -23.92 4.79 21.62
N GLU A 208 -25.22 4.99 21.89
CA GLU A 208 -25.74 5.40 23.20
C GLU A 208 -25.38 4.43 24.34
N ASN A 209 -25.22 3.15 24.04
CA ASN A 209 -24.99 2.08 25.01
C ASN A 209 -23.50 1.71 25.20
N LEU A 210 -22.57 2.57 24.78
CA LEU A 210 -21.15 2.32 24.98
C LEU A 210 -20.76 2.42 26.47
N PRO A 211 -19.97 1.48 27.01
CA PRO A 211 -19.43 1.61 28.35
C PRO A 211 -18.63 2.91 28.52
N GLU A 212 -18.80 3.59 29.66
CA GLU A 212 -18.22 4.91 29.92
C GLU A 212 -16.69 4.94 29.73
N TYR A 213 -15.97 3.93 30.21
CA TYR A 213 -14.52 3.84 30.03
C TYR A 213 -14.10 3.81 28.55
N PHE A 214 -14.92 3.19 27.70
CA PHE A 214 -14.66 3.12 26.26
C PHE A 214 -14.94 4.46 25.60
N LEU A 215 -16.04 5.11 25.99
CA LEU A 215 -16.39 6.45 25.54
C LEU A 215 -15.29 7.47 25.87
N GLU A 216 -14.74 7.43 27.08
CA GLU A 216 -13.63 8.32 27.48
C GLU A 216 -12.35 8.05 26.70
N SER A 217 -12.05 6.78 26.39
CA SER A 217 -10.93 6.43 25.51
C SER A 217 -11.11 6.99 24.10
N LEU A 218 -12.30 6.87 23.51
CA LEU A 218 -12.60 7.41 22.19
C LEU A 218 -12.52 8.95 22.16
N LYS A 219 -13.06 9.63 23.17
CA LYS A 219 -12.93 11.09 23.29
C LYS A 219 -11.47 11.53 23.40
N LYS A 220 -10.66 10.79 24.15
CA LYS A 220 -9.21 11.04 24.27
C LYS A 220 -8.51 10.85 22.92
N GLU A 221 -8.85 9.81 22.18
CA GLU A 221 -8.33 9.60 20.82
C GLU A 221 -8.76 10.74 19.89
N GLU A 222 -10.03 11.16 19.89
CA GLU A 222 -10.52 12.26 19.06
C GLU A 222 -9.79 13.58 19.37
N ARG A 223 -9.58 13.88 20.66
CA ARG A 223 -8.81 15.06 21.09
C ARG A 223 -7.36 14.98 20.59
N THR A 224 -6.71 13.83 20.78
CA THR A 224 -5.33 13.61 20.32
C THR A 224 -5.24 13.71 18.79
N ARG A 225 -6.26 13.22 18.07
CA ARG A 225 -6.38 13.36 16.60
C ARG A 225 -6.42 14.82 16.20
N ARG A 226 -7.29 15.60 16.85
CA ARG A 226 -7.49 17.02 16.60
C ARG A 226 -6.21 17.81 16.84
N GLU A 227 -5.57 17.63 17.98
CA GLU A 227 -4.31 18.33 18.33
C GLU A 227 -3.21 18.09 17.29
N LYS A 228 -3.09 16.85 16.79
CA LYS A 228 -2.13 16.53 15.72
C LYS A 228 -2.53 17.15 14.37
N LEU A 229 -3.81 17.12 14.01
CA LEU A 229 -4.29 17.74 12.77
C LEU A 229 -4.09 19.26 12.75
N GLU A 230 -4.35 19.91 13.89
CA GLU A 230 -4.06 21.34 14.11
C GLU A 230 -2.56 21.66 14.02
N ALA A 231 -1.70 20.71 14.39
CA ALA A 231 -0.26 20.86 14.28
C ALA A 231 0.24 20.71 12.84
N ILE A 232 -0.22 19.71 12.09
CA ILE A 232 0.27 19.46 10.72
C ILE A 232 -0.30 20.43 9.69
N LYS A 233 -1.58 20.85 9.83
CA LYS A 233 -2.33 21.84 9.02
C LYS A 233 -2.47 21.58 7.52
N VAL A 234 -1.58 20.81 6.91
CA VAL A 234 -1.56 20.47 5.49
C VAL A 234 -1.54 18.97 5.33
N TYR A 235 -2.27 18.48 4.34
CA TYR A 235 -2.22 17.08 3.95
C TYR A 235 -0.80 16.72 3.47
N ALA A 236 -0.43 15.45 3.63
CA ALA A 236 0.68 14.88 2.87
C ALA A 236 0.44 15.05 1.35
N PRO A 237 1.48 15.11 0.52
CA PRO A 237 1.34 15.33 -0.94
C PRO A 237 0.44 14.29 -1.63
N LEU A 238 0.53 13.03 -1.20
CA LEU A 238 -0.16 11.90 -1.81
C LEU A 238 -0.91 11.09 -0.76
N HIS A 239 -2.10 10.63 -1.12
CA HIS A 239 -2.83 9.64 -0.32
C HIS A 239 -2.91 8.27 -0.99
N HIS A 240 -2.59 8.16 -2.28
CA HIS A 240 -2.58 6.88 -2.97
C HIS A 240 -1.66 6.88 -4.21
N ILE A 241 -1.16 5.69 -4.58
CA ILE A 241 -0.49 5.45 -5.85
C ILE A 241 -1.04 4.17 -6.48
N ILE A 242 -1.28 4.20 -7.79
CA ILE A 242 -1.71 3.04 -8.58
C ILE A 242 -0.90 3.02 -9.88
N THR A 243 -0.70 1.84 -10.48
CA THR A 243 0.00 1.74 -11.76
C THR A 243 -0.80 0.98 -12.81
N ASP A 244 -0.63 1.42 -14.05
CA ASP A 244 -1.12 0.71 -15.23
C ASP A 244 -0.08 0.73 -16.35
N GLY A 245 0.41 -0.45 -16.74
CA GLY A 245 1.63 -0.57 -17.52
C GLY A 245 2.78 0.19 -16.87
N THR A 246 3.48 1.01 -17.65
CA THR A 246 4.62 1.81 -17.20
C THR A 246 4.20 3.15 -16.58
N LEU A 247 2.90 3.42 -16.45
CA LEU A 247 2.42 4.69 -15.89
C LEU A 247 2.15 4.56 -14.39
N ILE A 248 2.59 5.57 -13.65
CA ILE A 248 2.28 5.78 -12.25
C ILE A 248 1.21 6.86 -12.18
N PHE A 249 0.10 6.55 -11.51
CA PHE A 249 -0.99 7.46 -11.17
C PHE A 249 -0.80 7.84 -9.70
N ALA A 250 -0.34 9.06 -9.46
CA ALA A 250 -0.12 9.61 -8.12
C ALA A 250 -1.32 10.48 -7.73
N LEU A 251 -2.12 10.00 -6.78
CA LEU A 251 -3.37 10.64 -6.38
C LEU A 251 -3.11 11.65 -5.25
N THR A 252 -3.43 12.91 -5.52
CA THR A 252 -3.18 14.04 -4.62
C THR A 252 -4.44 14.36 -3.81
N TRP A 253 -4.28 15.16 -2.75
CA TRP A 253 -5.42 15.70 -1.99
C TRP A 253 -6.11 16.89 -2.67
N GLU A 254 -5.63 17.33 -3.83
CA GLU A 254 -6.32 18.37 -4.59
C GLU A 254 -7.62 17.80 -5.15
N TYR A 255 -8.74 18.46 -4.83
CA TYR A 255 -10.08 17.98 -5.14
C TYR A 255 -10.94 19.10 -5.72
N ASP A 256 -11.55 18.81 -6.87
CA ASP A 256 -12.58 19.64 -7.49
C ASP A 256 -13.94 18.99 -7.20
N LYS A 257 -14.90 19.77 -6.69
CA LYS A 257 -16.21 19.25 -6.27
C LYS A 257 -17.02 18.63 -7.41
N GLU A 258 -16.82 19.09 -8.65
CA GLU A 258 -17.55 18.60 -9.82
C GLU A 258 -16.80 17.48 -10.53
N LYS A 259 -15.47 17.50 -10.50
CA LYS A 259 -14.62 16.60 -11.31
C LYS A 259 -13.96 15.48 -10.51
N GLY A 260 -13.78 15.66 -9.21
CA GLY A 260 -13.16 14.68 -8.31
C GLY A 260 -11.69 14.99 -7.97
N CYS A 261 -10.93 13.95 -7.64
CA CYS A 261 -9.53 14.08 -7.23
C CYS A 261 -8.61 14.30 -8.43
N ILE A 262 -7.58 15.13 -8.23
CA ILE A 262 -6.51 15.31 -9.21
C ILE A 262 -5.52 14.16 -9.10
N VAL A 263 -5.20 13.58 -10.25
CA VAL A 263 -4.26 12.48 -10.39
C VAL A 263 -3.13 12.92 -11.31
N GLU A 264 -1.90 12.93 -10.82
CA GLU A 264 -0.72 13.14 -11.65
C GLU A 264 -0.31 11.84 -12.33
N ILE A 265 -0.03 11.90 -13.64
CA ILE A 265 0.37 10.75 -14.44
C ILE A 265 1.83 10.90 -14.82
N ILE A 266 2.63 9.92 -14.43
CA ILE A 266 4.08 9.93 -14.52
C ILE A 266 4.53 8.67 -15.26
N ASP A 267 5.43 8.82 -16.23
CA ASP A 267 6.09 7.70 -16.88
C ASP A 267 7.20 7.15 -15.98
N SER A 268 7.09 5.89 -15.56
CA SER A 268 8.05 5.26 -14.65
C SER A 268 9.42 5.03 -15.28
N ILE A 269 9.49 4.89 -16.61
CA ILE A 269 10.74 4.69 -17.36
C ILE A 269 11.50 6.01 -17.41
N THR A 270 10.87 7.04 -17.97
CA THR A 270 11.54 8.33 -18.17
C THR A 270 11.56 9.18 -16.90
N GLY A 271 10.69 8.89 -15.92
CA GLY A 271 10.49 9.71 -14.72
C GLY A 271 9.81 11.04 -15.02
N LYS A 272 9.30 11.23 -16.24
CA LYS A 272 8.69 12.49 -16.67
C LYS A 272 7.23 12.52 -16.25
N TYR A 273 6.83 13.64 -15.69
CA TYR A 273 5.43 14.02 -15.61
C TYR A 273 4.86 14.17 -17.01
N LEU A 274 3.71 13.55 -17.25
CA LEU A 274 3.02 13.62 -18.53
C LEU A 274 1.89 14.64 -18.51
N ARG A 275 0.99 14.54 -17.53
CA ARG A 275 -0.19 15.40 -17.35
C ARG A 275 -0.85 15.14 -15.99
N SER A 276 -1.89 15.90 -15.70
CA SER A 276 -2.84 15.61 -14.64
C SER A 276 -4.22 15.32 -15.23
N ALA A 277 -5.00 14.50 -14.55
CA ALA A 277 -6.38 14.20 -14.91
C ALA A 277 -7.26 14.18 -13.67
N TYR A 278 -8.56 14.42 -13.84
CA TYR A 278 -9.55 14.28 -12.78
C TYR A 278 -10.13 12.88 -12.77
N PHE A 279 -10.19 12.28 -11.59
CA PHE A 279 -10.85 11.01 -11.35
C PHE A 279 -12.05 11.26 -10.43
N PRO A 280 -13.28 10.90 -10.82
CA PRO A 280 -14.47 11.16 -10.01
C PRO A 280 -14.51 10.32 -8.72
N PHE A 281 -13.67 9.28 -8.64
CA PHE A 281 -13.44 8.46 -7.46
C PHE A 281 -12.02 7.90 -7.49
N ILE A 282 -11.52 7.49 -6.33
CA ILE A 282 -10.25 6.77 -6.18
C ILE A 282 -10.51 5.30 -6.55
N PRO A 283 -9.96 4.76 -7.65
CA PRO A 283 -10.18 3.37 -7.99
C PRO A 283 -9.42 2.44 -7.05
N ASP A 284 -9.95 1.26 -6.80
CA ASP A 284 -9.24 0.22 -6.05
C ASP A 284 -8.13 -0.40 -6.90
N PHE A 285 -8.35 -0.49 -8.22
CA PHE A 285 -7.36 -0.99 -9.18
C PHE A 285 -7.42 -0.21 -10.50
N LEU A 286 -6.28 -0.09 -11.16
CA LEU A 286 -6.17 0.42 -12.52
C LEU A 286 -5.39 -0.58 -13.36
N LYS A 287 -6.04 -1.20 -14.35
CA LYS A 287 -5.40 -2.19 -15.23
C LYS A 287 -5.95 -2.16 -16.66
N ASN A 288 -5.03 -2.16 -17.62
CA ASN A 288 -5.27 -2.27 -19.06
C ASN A 288 -6.20 -1.18 -19.60
N GLY A 289 -6.06 0.07 -19.13
CA GLY A 289 -6.95 1.16 -19.56
C GLY A 289 -8.28 1.24 -18.81
N TYR A 290 -8.45 0.49 -17.72
CA TYR A 290 -9.69 0.46 -16.94
C TYR A 290 -9.43 0.74 -15.46
N ALA A 291 -10.33 1.54 -14.87
CA ALA A 291 -10.44 1.77 -13.44
C ALA A 291 -11.52 0.85 -12.87
N TYR A 292 -11.20 0.16 -11.78
CA TYR A 292 -12.09 -0.78 -11.12
C TYR A 292 -12.43 -0.27 -9.72
N ARG A 293 -13.70 -0.41 -9.34
CA ARG A 293 -14.19 -0.10 -7.99
C ARG A 293 -14.87 -1.34 -7.43
N LEU A 294 -14.45 -1.75 -6.23
CA LEU A 294 -15.07 -2.83 -5.49
C LEU A 294 -16.19 -2.26 -4.62
N LYS A 295 -17.39 -2.81 -4.76
CA LYS A 295 -18.51 -2.56 -3.86
C LYS A 295 -18.76 -3.82 -3.04
N THR A 296 -18.54 -3.71 -1.74
CA THR A 296 -18.80 -4.78 -0.78
C THR A 296 -19.58 -4.22 0.42
N GLY A 297 -20.39 -5.05 1.06
CA GLY A 297 -21.18 -4.67 2.23
C GLY A 297 -21.93 -5.87 2.81
N SER A 298 -22.43 -5.76 4.04
CA SER A 298 -23.19 -6.81 4.71
C SER A 298 -24.45 -7.23 3.94
N ASP A 299 -25.08 -6.26 3.26
CA ASP A 299 -26.41 -6.40 2.67
C ASP A 299 -26.40 -6.30 1.15
N ILE A 300 -25.22 -6.32 0.52
CA ILE A 300 -25.08 -6.28 -0.94
C ILE A 300 -24.24 -7.44 -1.43
N PHE A 301 -24.61 -7.99 -2.59
CA PHE A 301 -23.73 -8.89 -3.31
C PHE A 301 -22.48 -8.11 -3.74
N PRO A 302 -21.26 -8.67 -3.53
CA PRO A 302 -20.04 -8.05 -4.01
C PRO A 302 -20.13 -7.74 -5.50
N GLU A 303 -19.92 -6.47 -5.86
CA GLU A 303 -19.96 -5.99 -7.24
C GLU A 303 -18.60 -5.39 -7.61
N VAL A 304 -18.17 -5.63 -8.85
CA VAL A 304 -16.98 -4.99 -9.42
C VAL A 304 -17.44 -4.06 -10.53
N GLU A 305 -17.38 -2.76 -10.27
CA GLU A 305 -17.64 -1.76 -11.30
C GLU A 305 -16.39 -1.56 -12.15
N LYS A 306 -16.56 -1.49 -13.47
CA LYS A 306 -15.47 -1.34 -14.43
C LYS A 306 -15.71 -0.12 -15.32
N TYR A 307 -14.79 0.83 -15.27
CA TYR A 307 -14.86 2.09 -16.01
C TYR A 307 -13.69 2.18 -17.00
N LYS A 308 -13.98 2.47 -18.27
CA LYS A 308 -12.93 2.69 -19.27
C LYS A 308 -12.32 4.07 -19.06
N VAL A 309 -11.01 4.12 -18.83
CA VAL A 309 -10.28 5.37 -18.73
C VAL A 309 -10.13 5.97 -20.13
N ASN A 310 -10.38 7.28 -20.27
CA ASN A 310 -10.28 7.95 -21.55
C ASN A 310 -8.85 7.78 -22.11
N PRO A 311 -8.67 7.34 -23.37
CA PRO A 311 -7.33 7.17 -23.97
C PRO A 311 -6.44 8.41 -23.89
N ALA A 312 -7.03 9.62 -23.89
CA ALA A 312 -6.31 10.88 -23.73
C ALA A 312 -5.56 10.99 -22.38
N VAL A 313 -5.88 10.16 -21.39
CA VAL A 313 -5.13 10.03 -20.14
C VAL A 313 -3.77 9.35 -20.37
N TYR A 314 -3.70 8.44 -21.34
CA TYR A 314 -2.49 7.65 -21.67
C TYR A 314 -1.68 8.23 -22.82
N SER A 315 -2.34 8.88 -23.80
CA SER A 315 -1.68 9.42 -24.99
C SER A 315 -0.94 10.71 -24.67
N LYS A 316 0.34 10.82 -25.07
CA LYS A 316 1.14 12.05 -24.96
C LYS A 316 0.47 13.23 -25.66
#